data_AF-A0A7S4HHE4-F1
#
_entry.id   AF-A0A7S4HHE4-F1
#
_cell.length_a   1.000
_cell.length_b   1.000
_cell.length_c   1.000
_cell.angle_alpha   90.00
_cell.angle_beta   90.00
_cell.angle_gamma   90.00
#
_symmetry.space_group_name_H-M   'P 1'
#
loop_
_entity.id
_entity.type
_entity.pdbx_description
1 polymer ?
#
loop_
_entity_poly.entity_id
_entity_poly.type
_entity_poly.pdbx_seq_one_letter_code
_entity_poly.pdbx_strand_id
1 'polypeptide(L)'
;MASSSAEGAEKAVADLSVKDNEEEVDDYKVSEKKSVEELMAKKEGEDEALQRYKAQLLGAAAAGAKTDDPRRVVITEVAIIPSDRAPITLDMTTDSKKKSLVIKEGGMYKLQI
;
A
#
# COMPACT_ATOMS: atom_id res chain seq x y z
N MET A 1 4.84 -40.30 32.92
CA MET A 1 5.46 -40.54 31.61
C MET A 1 4.96 -39.45 30.66
N ALA A 2 5.91 -38.81 29.98
CA ALA A 2 5.75 -37.90 28.83
C ALA A 2 5.14 -36.50 29.07
N SER A 3 5.76 -35.72 29.95
CA SER A 3 5.97 -34.28 29.73
C SER A 3 7.18 -34.12 28.80
N SER A 4 6.97 -34.03 27.47
CA SER A 4 7.98 -33.58 26.51
C SER A 4 7.35 -33.40 25.11
N SER A 5 7.01 -32.16 24.73
CA SER A 5 6.75 -31.80 23.31
C SER A 5 6.55 -30.30 23.04
N ALA A 6 6.85 -29.40 23.99
CA ALA A 6 6.77 -27.95 23.73
C ALA A 6 8.09 -27.33 23.24
N GLU A 7 9.20 -28.08 23.27
CA GLU A 7 10.56 -27.51 23.08
C GLU A 7 11.04 -27.44 21.62
N GLY A 8 10.24 -27.91 20.66
CA GLY A 8 10.64 -28.03 19.25
C GLY A 8 10.36 -26.83 18.34
N ALA A 9 9.47 -25.91 18.74
CA ALA A 9 9.04 -24.80 17.87
C ALA A 9 9.95 -23.57 17.93
N GLU A 10 10.67 -23.37 19.03
CA GLU A 10 11.46 -22.15 19.27
C GLU A 10 12.77 -22.12 18.46
N LYS A 11 13.27 -23.28 18.02
CA LYS A 11 14.56 -23.40 17.32
C LYS A 11 14.49 -23.22 15.80
N ALA A 12 13.29 -23.21 15.21
CA ALA A 12 13.09 -23.12 13.75
C ALA A 12 12.87 -21.69 13.22
N VAL A 13 12.59 -20.72 14.10
CA VAL A 13 12.32 -19.33 13.70
C VAL A 13 13.58 -18.51 13.40
N ALA A 14 14.76 -19.00 13.80
CA ALA A 14 16.03 -18.29 13.61
C ALA A 14 16.59 -18.41 12.18
N ASP A 15 16.22 -19.45 11.44
CA ASP A 15 16.76 -19.74 10.09
C ASP A 15 15.98 -19.02 8.96
N LEU A 16 14.79 -18.48 9.26
CA LEU A 16 13.93 -17.71 8.34
C LEU A 16 14.34 -16.23 8.23
N SER A 17 15.62 -15.92 8.37
CA SER A 17 16.13 -14.58 8.13
C SER A 17 16.24 -14.35 6.62
N VAL A 18 15.15 -13.84 6.03
CA VAL A 18 15.24 -13.11 4.77
C VAL A 18 16.15 -11.92 5.05
N LYS A 19 17.42 -12.01 4.64
CA LYS A 19 18.32 -10.87 4.62
C LYS A 19 17.67 -9.83 3.71
N ASP A 20 17.52 -8.60 4.18
CA ASP A 20 17.32 -7.44 3.31
C ASP A 20 18.33 -7.60 2.16
N ASN A 21 17.84 -7.85 0.96
CA ASN A 21 18.67 -7.90 -0.22
C ASN A 21 19.07 -6.44 -0.49
N GLU A 22 20.16 -6.00 0.15
CA GLU A 22 20.84 -4.72 -0.09
C GLU A 22 21.55 -4.69 -1.46
N GLU A 23 21.00 -5.37 -2.47
CA GLU A 23 21.52 -5.31 -3.84
C GLU A 23 20.51 -4.55 -4.72
N GLU A 24 20.97 -3.39 -5.18
CA GLU A 24 20.26 -2.34 -5.92
C GLU A 24 19.32 -1.47 -5.07
N VAL A 25 19.93 -0.65 -4.20
CA VAL A 25 19.36 0.67 -3.93
C VAL A 25 19.42 1.43 -5.26
N ASP A 26 18.36 1.31 -6.06
CA ASP A 26 18.04 2.26 -7.11
C ASP A 26 18.27 3.66 -6.51
N ASP A 27 19.03 4.53 -7.18
CA ASP A 27 19.31 5.92 -6.77
C ASP A 27 18.05 6.81 -6.78
N TYR A 28 16.93 6.30 -6.27
CA TYR A 28 15.65 6.98 -6.21
C TYR A 28 15.78 8.22 -5.33
N LYS A 29 15.75 9.37 -5.99
CA LYS A 29 15.72 10.68 -5.32
C LYS A 29 14.27 11.12 -5.19
N VAL A 30 13.85 11.27 -3.93
CA VAL A 30 12.54 11.85 -3.62
C VAL A 30 12.41 13.22 -4.29
N SER A 31 11.29 13.44 -4.98
CA SER A 31 11.00 14.72 -5.61
C SER A 31 10.79 15.82 -4.56
N GLU A 32 11.08 17.07 -4.95
CA GLU A 32 10.73 18.22 -4.14
C GLU A 32 9.23 18.26 -3.81
N LYS A 33 8.91 18.65 -2.59
CA LYS A 33 7.51 18.84 -2.16
C LYS A 33 6.92 20.01 -2.96
N LYS A 34 5.95 19.71 -3.83
CA LYS A 34 5.17 20.70 -4.58
C LYS A 34 3.69 20.49 -4.30
N SER A 35 2.96 21.58 -4.08
CA SER A 35 1.51 21.54 -3.83
C SER A 35 0.74 21.40 -5.14
N VAL A 36 -0.48 20.85 -5.11
CA VAL A 36 -1.32 20.69 -6.31
C VAL A 36 -1.59 22.03 -7.00
N GLU A 37 -1.78 23.09 -6.22
CA GLU A 37 -1.93 24.47 -6.70
C GLU A 37 -0.69 24.98 -7.45
N GLU A 38 0.51 24.72 -6.92
CA GLU A 38 1.78 25.10 -7.56
C GLU A 38 2.06 24.30 -8.83
N LEU A 39 1.57 23.04 -8.90
CA LEU A 39 1.63 22.22 -10.10
C LEU A 39 0.65 22.72 -11.17
N MET A 40 -0.51 23.24 -10.76
CA MET A 40 -1.53 23.81 -11.65
C MET A 40 -1.22 25.24 -12.10
N ALA A 41 -0.45 26.00 -11.31
CA ALA A 41 -0.03 27.34 -11.67
C ALA A 41 0.75 27.32 -13.00
N LYS A 42 0.30 28.12 -13.97
CA LYS A 42 0.99 28.28 -15.25
C LYS A 42 2.36 28.90 -15.00
N LYS A 43 3.43 28.14 -15.25
CA LYS A 43 4.79 28.68 -15.27
C LYS A 43 5.07 29.34 -16.61
N GLU A 44 5.96 30.33 -16.60
CA GLU A 44 6.45 30.95 -17.83
C GLU A 44 7.12 29.88 -18.71
N GLY A 45 6.61 29.70 -19.93
CA GLY A 45 7.07 28.68 -20.89
C GLY A 45 6.23 27.41 -20.97
N GLU A 46 5.07 27.31 -20.30
CA GLU A 46 4.17 26.17 -20.45
C GLU A 46 3.25 26.26 -21.68
N ASP A 47 3.34 25.25 -22.54
CA ASP A 47 2.42 25.06 -23.68
C ASP A 47 1.04 24.56 -23.26
N GLU A 48 0.04 24.78 -24.13
CA GLU A 48 -1.32 24.28 -23.94
C GLU A 48 -1.39 22.76 -23.75
N ALA A 49 -0.48 22.01 -24.39
CA ALA A 49 -0.39 20.56 -24.23
C ALA A 49 -0.05 20.16 -22.80
N LEU A 50 0.84 20.91 -22.13
CA LEU A 50 1.28 20.62 -20.77
C LEU A 50 0.19 20.94 -19.75
N GLN A 51 -0.62 21.98 -20.02
CA GLN A 51 -1.83 22.28 -19.24
C GLN A 51 -2.88 21.17 -19.38
N ARG A 52 -3.12 20.65 -20.59
CA ARG A 52 -4.03 19.51 -20.80
C ARG A 52 -3.54 18.25 -20.10
N TYR A 53 -2.23 17.98 -20.14
CA TYR A 53 -1.63 16.84 -19.46
C TYR A 53 -1.78 16.93 -17.94
N LYS A 54 -1.48 18.08 -17.34
CA LYS A 54 -1.69 18.33 -15.90
C LYS A 54 -3.15 18.18 -15.50
N ALA A 55 -4.07 18.72 -16.30
CA ALA A 55 -5.50 18.58 -16.07
C ALA A 55 -5.99 17.13 -16.20
N GLN A 56 -5.43 16.35 -17.13
CA GLN A 56 -5.78 14.93 -17.31
C GLN A 56 -5.27 14.07 -16.15
N LEU A 57 -4.06 14.33 -15.65
CA LEU A 57 -3.50 13.59 -14.50
C LEU A 57 -4.19 13.94 -13.19
N LEU A 58 -4.43 15.23 -12.94
CA LEU A 58 -5.03 15.69 -11.68
C LEU A 58 -6.56 15.58 -11.69
N GLY A 59 -7.21 15.61 -12.86
CA GLY A 59 -8.64 15.38 -13.01
C GLY A 59 -9.48 16.18 -12.01
N ALA A 60 -10.38 15.49 -11.29
CA ALA A 60 -11.20 16.09 -10.24
C ALA A 60 -10.41 16.52 -8.99
N ALA A 61 -9.22 15.95 -8.76
CA ALA A 61 -8.36 16.32 -7.62
C ALA A 61 -7.75 17.72 -7.77
N ALA A 62 -7.77 18.29 -8.98
CA ALA A 62 -7.43 19.68 -9.24
C ALA A 62 -8.29 20.68 -8.44
N ALA A 63 -9.53 20.32 -8.16
CA ALA A 63 -10.50 21.16 -7.45
C ALA A 63 -10.46 20.97 -5.92
N GLY A 64 -9.50 20.19 -5.40
CA GLY A 64 -9.42 19.81 -4.00
C GLY A 64 -10.31 18.61 -3.64
N ALA A 65 -9.88 17.82 -2.65
CA ALA A 65 -10.65 16.68 -2.17
C ALA A 65 -11.87 17.16 -1.37
N LYS A 66 -13.07 16.80 -1.82
CA LYS A 66 -14.33 17.03 -1.09
C LYS A 66 -14.57 15.93 -0.05
N THR A 67 -13.62 15.75 0.87
CA THR A 67 -13.73 14.75 1.93
C THR A 67 -13.61 15.43 3.27
N ASP A 68 -14.52 15.10 4.20
CA ASP A 68 -14.61 15.67 5.55
C ASP A 68 -13.41 15.26 6.44
N ASP A 69 -12.65 14.25 6.03
CA ASP A 69 -11.51 13.75 6.77
C ASP A 69 -10.25 14.63 6.57
N PRO A 70 -9.57 15.08 7.65
CA PRO A 70 -8.40 15.94 7.56
C PRO A 70 -7.13 15.22 7.06
N ARG A 71 -7.17 13.89 6.89
CA ARG A 71 -6.01 13.10 6.44
C ARG A 71 -5.88 13.17 4.91
N ARG A 72 -4.63 13.31 4.43
CA ARG A 72 -4.33 13.34 2.98
C ARG A 72 -4.58 12.01 2.26
N VAL A 73 -4.40 10.91 2.97
CA VAL A 73 -4.63 9.55 2.45
C VAL A 73 -5.31 8.75 3.56
N VAL A 74 -6.44 8.13 3.22
CA VAL A 74 -7.18 7.23 4.10
C VAL A 74 -7.38 5.92 3.35
N ILE A 75 -6.83 4.83 3.89
CA ILE A 75 -7.06 3.49 3.36
C ILE A 75 -8.42 3.03 3.88
N THR A 76 -9.34 2.73 2.97
CA THR A 76 -10.70 2.29 3.33
C THR A 76 -10.76 0.77 3.48
N GLU A 77 -10.14 0.04 2.56
CA GLU A 77 -10.28 -1.41 2.47
C GLU A 77 -9.00 -2.02 1.90
N VAL A 78 -8.60 -3.18 2.41
CA VAL A 78 -7.54 -4.01 1.82
C VAL A 78 -8.11 -5.39 1.59
N ALA A 79 -8.03 -5.90 0.36
CA ALA A 79 -8.52 -7.22 0.00
C ALA A 79 -7.39 -8.16 -0.43
N ILE A 80 -7.42 -9.38 0.09
CA ILE A 80 -6.55 -10.48 -0.34
C ILE A 80 -7.34 -11.29 -1.37
N ILE A 81 -6.80 -11.39 -2.58
CA ILE A 81 -7.41 -12.10 -3.71
C ILE A 81 -6.62 -13.39 -3.97
N PRO A 82 -6.98 -14.50 -3.32
CA PRO A 82 -6.44 -15.81 -3.64
C PRO A 82 -6.99 -16.32 -4.98
N SER A 83 -6.20 -17.09 -5.73
CA SER A 83 -6.61 -17.61 -7.04
C SER A 83 -7.70 -18.69 -6.95
N ASP A 84 -7.84 -19.34 -5.80
CA ASP A 84 -8.62 -20.56 -5.60
C ASP A 84 -9.93 -20.35 -4.83
N ARG A 85 -10.23 -19.14 -4.35
CA ARG A 85 -11.47 -18.83 -3.63
C ARG A 85 -11.85 -17.36 -3.71
N ALA A 86 -12.99 -17.02 -3.09
CA ALA A 86 -13.46 -15.64 -3.00
C ALA A 86 -12.46 -14.73 -2.26
N PRO A 87 -12.38 -13.44 -2.64
CA PRO A 87 -11.53 -12.46 -1.96
C PRO A 87 -11.87 -12.32 -0.47
N ILE A 88 -10.83 -12.19 0.35
CA ILE A 88 -10.99 -11.85 1.77
C ILE A 88 -10.78 -10.36 1.92
N THR A 89 -11.82 -9.68 2.37
CA THR A 89 -11.85 -8.22 2.48
C THR A 89 -11.60 -7.77 3.92
N LEU A 90 -10.71 -6.81 4.09
CA LEU A 90 -10.39 -6.18 5.36
C LEU A 90 -10.76 -4.69 5.30
N ASP A 91 -11.88 -4.36 5.93
CA ASP A 91 -12.24 -2.97 6.17
C ASP A 91 -11.27 -2.33 7.19
N MET A 92 -10.63 -1.23 6.79
CA MET A 92 -9.64 -0.46 7.55
C MET A 92 -10.23 0.79 8.21
N THR A 93 -11.51 1.08 7.97
CA THR A 93 -12.21 2.18 8.66
C THR A 93 -12.64 1.81 10.08
N THR A 94 -12.78 0.51 10.37
CA THR A 94 -13.18 -0.01 11.68
C THR A 94 -12.02 -0.69 12.41
N ASP A 95 -11.91 -0.51 13.74
CA ASP A 95 -10.88 -1.11 14.60
C ASP A 95 -10.89 -2.65 14.53
N SER A 96 -10.16 -3.20 13.56
CA SER A 96 -10.17 -4.61 13.19
C SER A 96 -9.03 -5.40 13.85
N LYS A 97 -8.70 -5.11 15.11
CA LYS A 97 -7.56 -5.71 15.83
C LYS A 97 -7.68 -7.23 16.11
N LYS A 98 -8.82 -7.86 15.77
CA LYS A 98 -9.14 -9.27 16.10
C LYS A 98 -9.72 -10.07 14.94
N LYS A 99 -9.41 -9.75 13.69
CA LYS A 99 -9.85 -10.56 12.54
C LYS A 99 -8.79 -11.62 12.23
N SER A 100 -9.12 -12.89 12.45
CA SER A 100 -8.29 -14.01 12.01
C SER A 100 -8.47 -14.23 10.51
N LEU A 101 -7.35 -14.39 9.80
CA LEU A 101 -7.33 -14.64 8.36
C LEU A 101 -6.81 -16.06 8.14
N VAL A 102 -7.61 -16.88 7.48
CA VAL A 102 -7.19 -18.23 7.09
C VAL A 102 -6.60 -18.15 5.70
N ILE A 103 -5.29 -18.30 5.56
CA ILE A 103 -4.59 -18.33 4.26
C ILE A 103 -4.05 -19.74 4.05
N LYS A 104 -4.23 -20.27 2.84
CA LYS A 104 -3.70 -21.58 2.48
C LYS A 104 -2.18 -21.50 2.30
N GLU A 105 -1.44 -22.38 2.97
CA GLU A 105 0.00 -22.54 2.78
C GLU A 105 0.33 -22.78 1.30
N GLY A 106 1.36 -22.10 0.79
CA GLY A 106 1.78 -22.19 -0.61
C GLY A 106 0.77 -21.64 -1.64
N GLY A 107 -0.32 -21.00 -1.19
CA GLY A 107 -1.31 -20.40 -2.06
C GLY A 107 -0.82 -19.11 -2.71
N MET A 108 -1.09 -18.94 -4.01
CA MET A 108 -0.86 -17.68 -4.71
C MET A 108 -2.02 -16.71 -4.43
N TYR A 109 -1.69 -15.48 -4.07
CA TYR A 109 -2.66 -14.41 -3.85
C TYR A 109 -2.14 -13.07 -4.35
N LYS A 110 -3.05 -12.14 -4.59
CA LYS A 110 -2.77 -10.73 -4.86
C LYS A 110 -3.34 -9.86 -3.75
N LEU A 111 -2.75 -8.69 -3.54
CA LEU A 111 -3.28 -7.67 -2.65
C LEU A 111 -3.94 -6.57 -3.48
N GLN A 112 -5.13 -6.16 -3.08
CA GLN A 112 -5.84 -5.00 -3.59
C GLN A 112 -6.01 -4.00 -2.45
N ILE A 113 -5.72 -2.73 -2.73
CA ILE A 113 -5.75 -1.58 -1.81
C ILE A 113 -6.64 -0.51 -2.42
#